data_AF-A0A2W0B5T3-F1
#
_entry.id   AF-A0A2W0B5T3-F1
#
_cell.length_a   1.000
_cell.length_b   1.000
_cell.length_c   1.000
_cell.angle_alpha   90.00
_cell.angle_beta   90.00
_cell.angle_gamma   90.00
#
_symmetry.space_group_name_H-M   'P 1'
#
loop_
_entity.id
_entity.type
_entity.pdbx_description
1 polymer ?
#
loop_
_entity_poly.entity_id
_entity_poly.type
_entity_poly.pdbx_seq_one_letter_code
_entity_poly.pdbx_strand_id
1 'polypeptide(L)'
;MVGGGDEITQECITVVQGRAVGLGRDAACCVSTMLIAPSQICTCNPTFIVKTQHAASLPGTLYIPCGNFMTLFRGKYRVESARLAGYDYRAEGWYFVTICTKDKLCVFGDVYGFNVNLTRSGEIAHTCWQQIPQHHRGVQLDQFIVMPNHVHGIVILEGRMDGPSLGQVVRSYKSGVLNQCRRADLEQWRWQTRFYDEILKDADAVGSVRTYIRENPINWDTDPEHVFLPVL
;
A
#
# COMPACT_ATOMS: atom_id res chain seq x y z
N MET A 1 -7.92 -39.74 -15.31
CA MET A 1 -8.47 -38.75 -16.25
C MET A 1 -9.74 -38.18 -15.65
N VAL A 2 -9.77 -36.85 -15.53
CA VAL A 2 -10.91 -35.96 -15.23
C VAL A 2 -11.82 -36.36 -14.06
N GLY A 3 -11.49 -35.86 -12.86
CA GLY A 3 -12.45 -35.70 -11.77
C GLY A 3 -13.36 -34.51 -12.07
N GLY A 4 -14.67 -34.74 -11.95
CA GLY A 4 -15.73 -33.74 -12.12
C GLY A 4 -15.63 -32.64 -11.08
N GLY A 5 -15.74 -31.40 -11.53
CA GLY A 5 -15.91 -30.25 -10.65
C GLY A 5 -17.34 -30.20 -10.16
N ASP A 6 -17.53 -30.35 -8.86
CA ASP A 6 -18.76 -29.90 -8.19
C ASP A 6 -18.71 -28.38 -8.12
N GLU A 7 -19.39 -27.76 -9.08
CA GLU A 7 -19.68 -26.33 -9.14
C GLU A 7 -20.69 -26.02 -8.02
N ILE A 8 -20.21 -25.40 -6.93
CA ILE A 8 -21.10 -24.90 -5.87
C ILE A 8 -21.85 -23.68 -6.46
N THR A 9 -23.00 -23.92 -7.06
CA THR A 9 -23.95 -22.89 -7.44
C THR A 9 -24.53 -22.28 -6.16
N GLN A 10 -24.07 -21.08 -5.77
CA GLN A 10 -24.77 -20.26 -4.79
C GLN A 10 -26.08 -19.77 -5.40
N GLU A 11 -27.20 -20.41 -5.04
CA GLU A 11 -28.54 -19.88 -5.31
C GLU A 11 -28.79 -18.64 -4.43
N CYS A 12 -29.11 -17.50 -5.06
CA CYS A 12 -29.61 -16.33 -4.36
C CYS A 12 -31.06 -16.58 -3.91
N ILE A 13 -31.27 -16.91 -2.63
CA ILE A 13 -32.59 -16.94 -2.02
C ILE A 13 -32.99 -15.50 -1.67
N THR A 14 -34.01 -14.96 -2.34
CA THR A 14 -34.67 -13.73 -1.91
C THR A 14 -35.88 -14.11 -1.05
N VAL A 15 -35.85 -13.73 0.23
CA VAL A 15 -36.98 -13.92 1.15
C VAL A 15 -37.88 -12.69 1.08
N VAL A 16 -39.05 -12.83 0.46
CA VAL A 16 -40.12 -11.83 0.55
C VAL A 16 -41.26 -12.45 1.35
N GLN A 17 -41.49 -11.92 2.56
CA GLN A 17 -42.66 -12.17 3.41
C GLN A 17 -43.19 -13.63 3.44
N GLY A 18 -42.34 -14.57 3.85
CA GLY A 18 -42.79 -15.77 4.56
C GLY A 18 -43.45 -16.90 3.75
N ARG A 19 -43.34 -16.97 2.42
CA ARG A 19 -43.60 -18.21 1.65
C ARG A 19 -42.64 -18.38 0.47
N ALA A 20 -42.06 -19.58 0.33
CA ALA A 20 -41.21 -19.95 -0.79
C ALA A 20 -42.07 -20.31 -2.02
N VAL A 21 -41.82 -19.68 -3.16
CA VAL A 21 -42.39 -20.07 -4.46
C VAL A 21 -41.23 -20.20 -5.44
N GLY A 22 -40.98 -21.42 -5.90
CA GLY A 22 -39.99 -21.71 -6.94
C GLY A 22 -40.57 -21.43 -8.33
N LEU A 23 -39.78 -20.79 -9.19
CA LEU A 23 -40.08 -20.72 -10.62
C LEU A 23 -38.91 -21.26 -11.42
N GLY A 24 -39.26 -22.20 -12.30
CA GLY A 24 -38.36 -23.02 -13.09
C GLY A 24 -37.78 -22.31 -14.31
N ARG A 25 -37.01 -23.12 -15.04
CA ARG A 25 -36.21 -22.81 -16.23
C ARG A 25 -37.09 -22.27 -17.38
N ASP A 26 -36.44 -21.47 -18.23
CA ASP A 26 -36.87 -20.98 -19.56
C ASP A 26 -37.47 -19.57 -19.63
N ALA A 27 -36.64 -18.60 -20.03
CA ALA A 27 -37.05 -17.49 -20.90
C ALA A 27 -35.81 -16.78 -21.49
N ALA A 28 -35.48 -17.15 -22.73
CA ALA A 28 -34.60 -16.37 -23.60
C ALA A 28 -35.40 -15.25 -24.30
N CYS A 29 -34.66 -14.26 -24.80
CA CYS A 29 -35.02 -13.37 -25.91
C CYS A 29 -35.93 -12.17 -25.59
N CYS A 30 -35.33 -10.97 -25.64
CA CYS A 30 -35.90 -9.85 -26.39
C CYS A 30 -34.79 -8.80 -26.62
N VAL A 31 -34.25 -8.84 -27.85
CA VAL A 31 -33.52 -7.73 -28.46
C VAL A 31 -34.53 -6.62 -28.71
N SER A 32 -34.27 -5.40 -28.24
CA SER A 32 -34.76 -4.23 -28.97
C SER A 32 -33.91 -2.99 -28.69
N THR A 33 -33.37 -2.49 -29.79
CA THR A 33 -32.64 -1.26 -30.03
C THR A 33 -33.40 -0.03 -29.51
N MET A 34 -32.72 0.87 -28.78
CA MET A 34 -33.06 2.29 -28.81
C MET A 34 -31.83 3.17 -28.58
N LEU A 35 -31.48 3.89 -29.65
CA LEU A 35 -30.53 4.99 -29.72
C LEU A 35 -31.06 6.19 -28.93
N ILE A 36 -30.29 6.76 -27.99
CA ILE A 36 -30.27 8.20 -27.67
C ILE A 36 -28.83 8.63 -27.34
N ALA A 37 -28.50 9.83 -27.83
CA ALA A 37 -27.21 10.43 -28.16
C ALA A 37 -26.28 10.83 -26.97
N PRO A 38 -25.00 11.17 -27.25
CA PRO A 38 -24.00 11.54 -26.26
C PRO A 38 -24.01 13.05 -26.02
N SER A 39 -24.12 13.48 -24.76
CA SER A 39 -23.52 14.72 -24.26
C SER A 39 -23.84 14.85 -22.78
N GLN A 40 -22.80 15.05 -21.98
CA GLN A 40 -22.64 16.13 -21.00
C GLN A 40 -21.55 15.71 -20.01
N ILE A 41 -20.37 16.25 -20.26
CA ILE A 41 -19.31 16.40 -19.27
C ILE A 41 -19.91 17.20 -18.12
N CYS A 42 -19.96 16.62 -16.92
CA CYS A 42 -20.32 17.35 -15.71
C CYS A 42 -19.03 17.65 -14.93
N THR A 43 -18.55 18.88 -15.07
CA THR A 43 -17.49 19.48 -14.26
C THR A 43 -18.10 20.17 -13.04
N CYS A 44 -17.79 19.70 -11.82
CA CYS A 44 -17.74 20.59 -10.65
C CYS A 44 -16.98 19.94 -9.48
N ASN A 45 -15.79 20.52 -9.22
CA ASN A 45 -15.05 20.48 -7.96
C ASN A 45 -15.74 21.45 -6.95
N PRO A 46 -15.36 21.49 -5.65
CA PRO A 46 -16.26 21.41 -4.51
C PRO A 46 -16.56 22.82 -3.96
N THR A 47 -17.11 22.88 -2.74
CA THR A 47 -17.34 24.09 -1.92
C THR A 47 -18.70 24.76 -2.17
N PHE A 48 -19.69 24.39 -1.36
CA PHE A 48 -20.61 25.30 -0.66
C PHE A 48 -21.63 24.40 0.09
N ILE A 49 -21.51 24.27 1.42
CA ILE A 49 -22.63 23.78 2.24
C ILE A 49 -23.08 24.93 3.13
N VAL A 50 -24.23 25.47 2.72
CA VAL A 50 -25.10 26.35 3.50
C VAL A 50 -25.71 25.53 4.63
N LYS A 51 -25.63 26.03 5.87
CA LYS A 51 -26.44 25.54 7.00
C LYS A 51 -27.92 25.75 6.68
N THR A 52 -28.72 24.68 6.71
CA THR A 52 -30.15 24.80 7.05
C THR A 52 -30.60 23.61 7.90
N GLN A 53 -31.27 23.96 8.99
CA GLN A 53 -32.07 23.07 9.83
C GLN A 53 -33.46 22.98 9.19
N HIS A 54 -33.98 21.77 8.95
CA HIS A 54 -35.33 21.31 9.31
C HIS A 54 -35.66 20.00 8.58
N ALA A 55 -36.22 19.07 9.35
CA ALA A 55 -36.58 17.73 8.96
C ALA A 55 -37.82 17.67 8.04
N ALA A 56 -37.81 16.71 7.11
CA ALA A 56 -39.00 15.94 6.72
C ALA A 56 -38.55 14.64 6.02
N SER A 57 -38.96 13.52 6.60
CA SER A 57 -38.72 12.15 6.18
C SER A 57 -39.52 11.77 4.93
N LEU A 58 -38.85 11.25 3.91
CA LEU A 58 -39.43 10.42 2.85
C LEU A 58 -38.73 9.05 2.80
N PRO A 59 -39.45 7.94 2.57
CA PRO A 59 -38.87 6.60 2.58
C PRO A 59 -38.30 6.24 1.21
N GLY A 60 -37.09 5.70 1.19
CA GLY A 60 -36.65 4.79 0.13
C GLY A 60 -35.92 5.39 -1.07
N THR A 61 -34.90 6.22 -0.84
CA THR A 61 -33.75 6.29 -1.76
C THR A 61 -32.52 5.82 -1.01
N LEU A 62 -32.08 4.59 -1.26
CA LEU A 62 -30.79 4.12 -0.78
C LEU A 62 -29.72 4.88 -1.58
N TYR A 63 -29.19 5.95 -1.00
CA TYR A 63 -27.96 6.54 -1.48
C TYR A 63 -26.86 5.52 -1.22
N ILE A 64 -26.56 4.67 -2.20
CA ILE A 64 -25.35 3.87 -2.18
C ILE A 64 -24.22 4.91 -2.34
N PRO A 65 -23.42 5.18 -1.29
CA PRO A 65 -22.25 6.01 -1.49
C PRO A 65 -21.45 5.36 -2.62
N CYS A 66 -20.95 6.16 -3.55
CA CYS A 66 -20.03 5.70 -4.59
C CYS A 66 -18.77 5.21 -3.85
N GLY A 67 -18.83 4.00 -3.31
CA GLY A 67 -17.74 3.32 -2.68
C GLY A 67 -16.69 3.17 -3.76
N ASN A 68 -15.46 3.59 -3.44
CA ASN A 68 -14.27 3.39 -4.25
C ASN A 68 -14.42 2.12 -5.08
N PHE A 69 -14.48 2.28 -6.40
CA PHE A 69 -14.54 1.19 -7.36
C PHE A 69 -13.27 0.34 -7.17
N MET A 70 -13.32 -0.64 -6.27
CA MET A 70 -12.18 -1.53 -6.03
C MET A 70 -11.95 -2.33 -7.31
N THR A 71 -10.84 -2.03 -7.98
CA THR A 71 -10.51 -2.66 -9.25
C THR A 71 -10.11 -4.14 -9.05
N LEU A 72 -10.94 -5.06 -9.56
CA LEU A 72 -10.62 -6.49 -9.62
C LEU A 72 -9.58 -6.73 -10.72
N PHE A 73 -8.44 -7.32 -10.38
CA PHE A 73 -7.47 -7.82 -11.37
C PHE A 73 -7.51 -9.34 -11.39
N ARG A 74 -7.95 -9.94 -12.51
CA ARG A 74 -8.15 -11.41 -12.67
C ARG A 74 -9.07 -12.03 -11.61
N GLY A 75 -10.17 -11.35 -11.28
CA GLY A 75 -11.18 -11.88 -10.35
C GLY A 75 -10.72 -11.97 -8.89
N LYS A 76 -9.62 -11.31 -8.52
CA LYS A 76 -9.16 -11.19 -7.13
C LYS A 76 -9.18 -9.73 -6.69
N TYR A 77 -9.62 -9.50 -5.46
CA TYR A 77 -9.49 -8.21 -4.79
C TYR A 77 -8.01 -7.82 -4.79
N ARG A 78 -7.71 -6.68 -5.42
CA ARG A 78 -6.37 -6.09 -5.41
C ARG A 78 -6.43 -4.92 -4.43
N VAL A 79 -5.57 -4.94 -3.41
CA VAL A 79 -5.32 -3.72 -2.63
C VAL A 79 -4.82 -2.67 -3.61
N GLU A 80 -5.47 -1.50 -3.69
CA GLU A 80 -5.04 -0.47 -4.63
C GLU A 80 -3.65 0.06 -4.28
N SER A 81 -2.91 0.51 -5.28
CA SER A 81 -1.55 1.01 -5.05
C SER A 81 -1.64 2.37 -4.39
N ALA A 82 -0.95 2.58 -3.26
CA ALA A 82 -0.80 3.90 -2.65
C ALA A 82 0.08 4.84 -3.50
N ARG A 83 0.79 4.29 -4.49
CA ARG A 83 1.61 5.05 -5.44
C ARG A 83 0.79 6.02 -6.27
N LEU A 84 1.39 7.18 -6.55
CA LEU A 84 0.81 8.19 -7.42
C LEU A 84 0.57 7.60 -8.82
N ALA A 85 -0.70 7.48 -9.20
CA ALA A 85 -1.09 6.89 -10.46
C ALA A 85 -0.57 7.72 -11.65
N GLY A 86 0.00 7.04 -12.65
CA GLY A 86 0.55 7.71 -13.84
C GLY A 86 1.94 8.32 -13.66
N TYR A 87 2.53 8.28 -12.45
CA TYR A 87 3.88 8.78 -12.22
C TYR A 87 4.94 7.74 -12.61
N ASP A 88 5.98 8.18 -13.33
CA ASP A 88 7.13 7.33 -13.62
C ASP A 88 8.11 7.29 -12.44
N TYR A 89 8.10 6.19 -11.71
CA TYR A 89 9.00 5.94 -10.58
C TYR A 89 10.46 5.66 -10.97
N ARG A 90 10.85 5.96 -12.21
CA ARG A 90 12.24 6.09 -12.67
C ARG A 90 12.68 7.55 -12.75
N ALA A 91 11.74 8.49 -12.68
CA ALA A 91 12.01 9.91 -12.81
C ALA A 91 13.04 10.38 -11.77
N GLU A 92 13.79 11.41 -12.12
CA GLU A 92 14.71 12.05 -11.19
C GLU A 92 13.96 12.65 -10.00
N GLY A 93 14.55 12.58 -8.82
CA GLY A 93 13.99 13.20 -7.61
C GLY A 93 14.30 12.45 -6.32
N TRP A 94 13.74 12.98 -5.24
CA TRP A 94 13.83 12.43 -3.89
C TRP A 94 12.58 11.63 -3.55
N TYR A 95 12.80 10.41 -3.08
CA TYR A 95 11.74 9.49 -2.70
C TYR A 95 11.92 9.08 -1.25
N PHE A 96 11.00 9.49 -0.40
CA PHE A 96 10.91 8.93 0.95
C PHE A 96 10.27 7.54 0.86
N VAL A 97 10.82 6.57 1.58
CA VAL A 97 10.26 5.22 1.67
C VAL A 97 10.17 4.71 3.10
N THR A 98 9.14 3.93 3.37
CA THR A 98 9.00 3.14 4.61
C THR A 98 8.84 1.67 4.28
N ILE A 99 9.76 0.84 4.78
CA ILE A 99 9.84 -0.58 4.49
C ILE A 99 9.68 -1.38 5.77
N CYS A 100 8.52 -2.02 5.94
CA CYS A 100 8.17 -2.67 7.20
C CYS A 100 8.35 -4.19 7.16
N THR A 101 8.71 -4.77 8.30
CA THR A 101 8.60 -6.20 8.55
C THR A 101 7.12 -6.60 8.55
N LYS A 102 6.85 -7.83 8.12
CA LYS A 102 5.51 -8.40 8.13
C LYS A 102 5.03 -8.43 9.58
N ASP A 103 3.77 -8.06 9.77
CA ASP A 103 3.13 -8.01 11.09
C ASP A 103 3.89 -7.12 12.09
N LYS A 104 4.74 -6.18 11.62
CA LYS A 104 5.46 -5.22 12.46
C LYS A 104 6.36 -5.86 13.53
N LEU A 105 6.87 -7.06 13.27
CA LEU A 105 7.80 -7.74 14.17
C LEU A 105 9.10 -6.93 14.36
N CYS A 106 9.49 -6.70 15.60
CA CYS A 106 10.70 -5.99 16.01
C CYS A 106 11.98 -6.84 15.83
N VAL A 107 12.28 -7.22 14.59
CA VAL A 107 13.42 -8.11 14.29
C VAL A 107 14.76 -7.38 14.15
N PHE A 108 14.74 -6.06 13.95
CA PHE A 108 15.94 -5.28 13.68
C PHE A 108 16.56 -4.66 14.94
N GLY A 109 15.87 -4.66 16.07
CA GLY A 109 16.41 -4.10 17.30
C GLY A 109 15.33 -3.68 18.25
N ASP A 110 15.74 -2.91 19.25
CA ASP A 110 14.88 -2.28 20.25
C ASP A 110 15.29 -0.81 20.41
N VAL A 111 14.38 0.05 20.86
CA VAL A 111 14.69 1.44 21.19
C VAL A 111 14.90 1.57 22.69
N TYR A 112 16.06 2.11 23.09
CA TYR A 112 16.35 2.45 24.49
C TYR A 112 16.72 3.93 24.59
N GLY A 113 15.89 4.70 25.30
CA GLY A 113 16.03 6.15 25.39
C GLY A 113 15.83 6.79 24.02
N PHE A 114 16.90 7.34 23.44
CA PHE A 114 16.87 8.03 22.14
C PHE A 114 17.65 7.29 21.04
N ASN A 115 18.07 6.05 21.29
CA ASN A 115 18.90 5.28 20.37
C ASN A 115 18.26 3.95 20.02
N VAL A 116 18.46 3.52 18.77
CA VAL A 116 18.11 2.17 18.33
C VAL A 116 19.30 1.25 18.61
N ASN A 117 19.07 0.20 19.39
CA ASN A 117 20.02 -0.90 19.57
C ASN A 117 19.72 -1.99 18.55
N LEU A 118 20.55 -2.10 17.52
CA LEU A 118 20.31 -3.03 16.42
C LEU A 118 20.65 -4.47 16.80
N THR A 119 19.77 -5.39 16.43
CA THR A 119 20.12 -6.82 16.37
C THR A 119 21.06 -7.08 15.20
N ARG A 120 21.56 -8.32 15.09
CA ARG A 120 22.32 -8.76 13.91
C ARG A 120 21.53 -8.59 12.60
N SER A 121 20.22 -8.82 12.60
CA SER A 121 19.37 -8.56 11.43
C SER A 121 19.28 -7.07 11.12
N GLY A 122 19.26 -6.22 12.14
CA GLY A 122 19.27 -4.76 11.99
C GLY A 122 20.59 -4.25 11.41
N GLU A 123 21.73 -4.78 11.86
CA GLU A 123 23.05 -4.47 11.29
C GLU A 123 23.14 -4.86 9.81
N ILE A 124 22.60 -6.04 9.45
CA ILE A 124 22.50 -6.49 8.06
C ILE A 124 21.62 -5.53 7.26
N ALA A 125 20.46 -5.14 7.80
CA ALA A 125 19.55 -4.19 7.16
C ALA A 125 20.21 -2.83 6.91
N HIS A 126 20.96 -2.32 7.90
CA HIS A 126 21.72 -1.08 7.79
C HIS A 126 22.82 -1.18 6.74
N THR A 127 23.63 -2.24 6.78
CA THR A 127 24.72 -2.48 5.84
C THR A 127 24.20 -2.61 4.40
N CYS A 128 23.13 -3.39 4.20
CA CYS A 128 22.49 -3.53 2.89
C CYS A 128 21.96 -2.20 2.36
N TRP A 129 21.48 -1.31 3.25
CA TRP A 129 21.00 0.00 2.84
C TRP A 129 22.16 0.83 2.28
N GLN A 130 23.26 0.93 3.01
CA GLN A 130 24.46 1.65 2.57
C GLN A 130 25.07 1.11 1.28
N GLN A 131 24.85 -0.17 0.96
CA GLN A 131 25.32 -0.80 -0.27
C GLN A 131 24.43 -0.54 -1.50
N ILE A 132 23.25 0.09 -1.35
CA ILE A 132 22.33 0.34 -2.48
C ILE A 132 23.04 1.04 -3.67
N PRO A 133 23.81 2.13 -3.49
CA PRO A 133 24.49 2.81 -4.61
C PRO A 133 25.51 1.94 -5.34
N GLN A 134 26.04 0.90 -4.68
CA GLN A 134 27.00 -0.03 -5.28
C GLN A 134 26.32 -1.03 -6.24
N HIS A 135 25.02 -1.28 -6.03
CA HIS A 135 24.23 -2.20 -6.84
C HIS A 135 23.40 -1.50 -7.90
N HIS A 136 23.18 -0.20 -7.75
CA HIS A 136 22.25 0.58 -8.56
C HIS A 136 22.91 1.87 -9.05
N ARG A 137 23.37 1.88 -10.31
CA ARG A 137 23.93 3.08 -10.93
C ARG A 137 22.87 4.18 -11.01
N GLY A 138 23.26 5.41 -10.67
CA GLY A 138 22.36 6.57 -10.68
C GLY A 138 21.37 6.60 -9.53
N VAL A 139 21.70 5.89 -8.44
CA VAL A 139 20.97 5.95 -7.17
C VAL A 139 21.91 6.47 -6.11
N GLN A 140 21.46 7.50 -5.40
CA GLN A 140 22.13 8.03 -4.22
C GLN A 140 21.23 7.88 -3.00
N LEU A 141 21.82 8.00 -1.82
CA LEU A 141 21.11 7.91 -0.56
C LEU A 141 21.29 9.20 0.22
N ASP A 142 20.29 9.50 1.03
CA ASP A 142 20.29 10.57 2.00
C ASP A 142 19.92 9.97 3.37
N GLN A 143 19.33 10.76 4.27
CA GLN A 143 18.98 10.33 5.62
C GLN A 143 18.13 9.06 5.60
N PHE A 144 18.51 8.11 6.45
CA PHE A 144 17.78 6.87 6.69
C PHE A 144 17.95 6.44 8.14
N ILE A 145 17.09 5.53 8.59
CA ILE A 145 17.20 4.87 9.89
C ILE A 145 16.58 3.46 9.83
N VAL A 146 17.23 2.52 10.51
CA VAL A 146 16.67 1.18 10.76
C VAL A 146 16.05 1.22 12.15
N MET A 147 14.74 1.03 12.20
CA MET A 147 13.94 0.93 13.41
C MET A 147 13.65 -0.53 13.72
N PRO A 148 13.22 -0.88 14.95
CA PRO A 148 12.93 -2.26 15.34
C PRO A 148 12.16 -3.09 14.31
N ASN A 149 11.11 -2.53 13.71
CA ASN A 149 10.21 -3.24 12.80
C ASN A 149 10.14 -2.67 11.38
N HIS A 150 10.91 -1.63 11.06
CA HIS A 150 10.85 -0.99 9.75
C HIS A 150 12.12 -0.22 9.43
N VAL A 151 12.21 0.24 8.18
CA VAL A 151 13.31 1.09 7.71
C VAL A 151 12.70 2.30 7.03
N HIS A 152 13.10 3.48 7.46
CA HIS A 152 12.81 4.74 6.78
C HIS A 152 14.04 5.22 6.03
N GLY A 153 13.86 5.80 4.86
CA GLY A 153 14.97 6.44 4.18
C GLY A 153 14.58 7.23 2.94
N ILE A 154 15.47 8.13 2.55
CA ILE A 154 15.37 8.91 1.33
C ILE A 154 16.28 8.28 0.26
N VAL A 155 15.69 7.93 -0.87
CA VAL A 155 16.37 7.44 -2.07
C VAL A 155 16.33 8.53 -3.12
N ILE A 156 17.47 8.84 -3.73
CA ILE A 156 17.60 9.83 -4.78
C ILE A 156 17.82 9.08 -6.09
N LEU A 157 16.94 9.30 -7.07
CA LEU A 157 17.12 8.78 -8.43
C LEU A 157 17.60 9.90 -9.35
N GLU A 158 18.55 9.61 -10.24
CA GLU A 158 19.08 10.55 -11.22
C GLU A 158 18.28 10.57 -12.54
N GLY A 159 17.14 9.86 -12.64
CA GLY A 159 16.31 9.91 -13.85
C GLY A 159 16.93 9.25 -15.09
N ARG A 160 17.94 8.40 -14.92
CA ARG A 160 18.66 7.79 -16.05
C ARG A 160 17.76 6.85 -16.84
N MET A 161 17.84 6.90 -18.17
CA MET A 161 17.13 5.97 -19.07
C MET A 161 17.41 4.49 -18.73
N ASP A 162 18.66 4.17 -18.37
CA ASP A 162 19.12 2.85 -17.95
C ASP A 162 19.08 2.62 -16.43
N GLY A 163 18.67 3.63 -15.65
CA GLY A 163 18.61 3.59 -14.18
C GLY A 163 17.42 2.77 -13.67
N PRO A 164 17.48 2.27 -12.43
CA PRO A 164 16.39 1.47 -11.87
C PRO A 164 15.17 2.34 -11.50
N SER A 165 13.99 1.72 -11.43
CA SER A 165 12.86 2.34 -10.74
C SER A 165 13.02 2.21 -9.22
N LEU A 166 12.36 3.09 -8.46
CA LEU A 166 12.29 3.00 -7.00
C LEU A 166 11.87 1.58 -6.53
N GLY A 167 10.92 0.96 -7.25
CA GLY A 167 10.45 -0.39 -6.94
C GLY A 167 11.53 -1.46 -7.15
N GLN A 168 12.43 -1.29 -8.13
CA GLN A 168 13.56 -2.20 -8.34
C GLN A 168 14.61 -2.04 -7.22
N VAL A 169 14.90 -0.80 -6.82
CA VAL A 169 15.81 -0.50 -5.70
C VAL A 169 15.31 -1.17 -4.42
N VAL A 170 14.05 -0.92 -4.03
CA VAL A 170 13.48 -1.49 -2.79
C VAL A 170 13.37 -3.02 -2.86
N ARG A 171 13.04 -3.59 -4.02
CA ARG A 171 13.03 -5.06 -4.20
C ARG A 171 14.42 -5.65 -3.98
N SER A 172 15.44 -5.06 -4.59
CA SER A 172 16.83 -5.49 -4.44
C SER A 172 17.27 -5.39 -2.98
N TYR A 173 16.95 -4.29 -2.29
CA TYR A 173 17.23 -4.10 -0.88
C TYR A 173 16.59 -5.21 -0.01
N LYS A 174 15.27 -5.41 -0.13
CA LYS A 174 14.55 -6.46 0.62
C LYS A 174 15.15 -7.84 0.40
N SER A 175 15.50 -8.16 -0.84
CA SER A 175 16.13 -9.44 -1.20
C SER A 175 17.54 -9.57 -0.63
N GLY A 176 18.33 -8.49 -0.67
CA GLY A 176 19.69 -8.45 -0.13
C GLY A 176 19.70 -8.76 1.37
N VAL A 177 18.85 -8.06 2.14
CA VAL A 177 18.71 -8.28 3.59
C VAL A 177 18.30 -9.72 3.88
N LEU A 178 17.23 -10.22 3.25
CA LEU A 178 16.76 -11.58 3.50
C LEU A 178 17.81 -12.65 3.13
N ASN A 179 18.55 -12.45 2.04
CA ASN A 179 19.61 -13.37 1.63
C ASN A 179 20.80 -13.36 2.59
N GLN A 180 21.17 -12.20 3.15
CA GLN A 180 22.22 -12.11 4.15
C GLN A 180 21.76 -12.68 5.50
N CYS A 181 20.53 -12.40 5.94
CA CYS A 181 19.95 -13.00 7.14
C CYS A 181 19.87 -14.53 7.03
N ARG A 182 19.47 -15.08 5.88
CA ARG A 182 19.44 -16.54 5.66
C ARG A 182 20.83 -17.18 5.78
N ARG A 183 21.89 -16.48 5.35
CA ARG A 183 23.27 -16.98 5.50
C ARG A 183 23.77 -16.93 6.94
N ALA A 184 23.06 -16.23 7.82
CA ALA A 184 23.36 -16.08 9.23
C ALA A 184 22.32 -16.81 10.12
N ASP A 185 21.45 -17.64 9.54
CA ASP A 185 20.38 -18.37 10.24
C ASP A 185 19.36 -17.46 10.97
N LEU A 186 19.06 -16.29 10.37
CA LEU A 186 18.16 -15.25 10.91
C LEU A 186 16.89 -15.04 10.05
N GLU A 187 16.44 -16.06 9.32
CA GLU A 187 15.35 -15.95 8.34
C GLU A 187 13.93 -16.21 8.89
N GLN A 188 13.72 -16.19 10.20
CA GLN A 188 12.42 -16.44 10.83
C GLN A 188 11.45 -15.23 10.77
N TRP A 189 11.52 -14.43 9.72
CA TRP A 189 10.65 -13.27 9.49
C TRP A 189 10.58 -12.93 8.01
N ARG A 190 9.63 -12.07 7.63
CA ARG A 190 9.46 -11.62 6.23
C ARG A 190 9.21 -10.13 6.20
N TRP A 191 9.45 -9.50 5.06
CA TRP A 191 8.99 -8.14 4.78
C TRP A 191 7.47 -8.12 4.51
N GLN A 192 6.81 -7.00 4.76
CA GLN A 192 5.54 -6.73 4.10
C GLN A 192 5.70 -6.75 2.58
N THR A 193 4.67 -7.19 1.86
CA THR A 193 4.73 -7.29 0.40
C THR A 193 4.95 -5.93 -0.27
N ARG A 194 4.33 -4.87 0.26
CA ARG A 194 4.46 -3.51 -0.23
C ARG A 194 5.39 -2.67 0.64
N PHE A 195 5.59 -1.43 0.26
CA PHE A 195 6.26 -0.40 1.02
C PHE A 195 5.53 0.91 0.75
N TYR A 196 5.65 1.86 1.67
CA TYR A 196 5.17 3.22 1.47
C TYR A 196 6.23 4.01 0.69
N ASP A 197 5.78 4.88 -0.21
CA ASP A 197 6.65 5.85 -0.86
C ASP A 197 5.96 7.22 -1.00
N GLU A 198 6.76 8.27 -0.95
CA GLU A 198 6.34 9.65 -1.15
C GLU A 198 7.38 10.42 -1.97
N ILE A 199 6.92 11.21 -2.94
CA ILE A 199 7.77 12.04 -3.80
C ILE A 199 7.97 13.40 -3.12
N LEU A 200 9.22 13.73 -2.78
CA LEU A 200 9.56 15.00 -2.15
C LEU A 200 9.89 16.02 -3.24
N LYS A 201 9.09 17.10 -3.29
CA LYS A 201 9.06 18.03 -4.43
C LYS A 201 10.05 19.19 -4.32
N ASP A 202 10.53 19.49 -3.12
CA ASP A 202 11.37 20.65 -2.83
C ASP A 202 12.29 20.40 -1.62
N ALA A 203 13.22 21.33 -1.40
CA ALA A 203 14.22 21.23 -0.35
C ALA A 203 13.63 21.29 1.06
N ASP A 204 12.49 21.96 1.25
CA ASP A 204 11.82 22.07 2.55
C ASP A 204 11.20 20.73 2.93
N ALA A 205 10.50 20.08 1.99
CA ALA A 205 9.98 18.73 2.17
C ALA A 205 11.10 17.72 2.49
N VAL A 206 12.22 17.80 1.77
CA VAL A 206 13.42 16.98 2.06
C VAL A 206 13.95 17.28 3.47
N GLY A 207 14.04 18.55 3.86
CA GLY A 207 14.44 18.97 5.19
C GLY A 207 13.55 18.40 6.30
N SER A 208 12.24 18.51 6.15
CA SER A 208 11.26 17.96 7.10
C SER A 208 11.36 16.45 7.24
N VAL A 209 11.50 15.71 6.13
CA VAL A 209 11.66 14.25 6.18
C VAL A 209 12.99 13.85 6.82
N ARG A 210 14.09 14.56 6.54
CA ARG A 210 15.37 14.31 7.24
C ARG A 210 15.24 14.46 8.75
N THR A 211 14.54 15.49 9.21
CA THR A 211 14.25 15.70 10.64
C THR A 211 13.40 14.58 11.20
N TYR A 212 12.29 14.24 10.53
CA TYR A 212 11.42 13.12 10.90
C TYR A 212 12.22 11.82 11.10
N ILE A 213 13.08 11.46 10.13
CA ILE A 213 13.88 10.24 10.20
C ILE A 213 14.86 10.28 11.39
N ARG A 214 15.49 11.42 11.65
CA ARG A 214 16.46 11.58 12.75
C ARG A 214 15.78 11.49 14.12
N GLU A 215 14.60 12.04 14.25
CA GLU A 215 13.84 12.10 15.51
C GLU A 215 12.98 10.85 15.73
N ASN A 216 12.90 9.95 14.76
CA ASN A 216 12.07 8.75 14.83
C ASN A 216 12.34 7.87 16.07
N PRO A 217 13.60 7.64 16.53
CA PRO A 217 13.85 6.92 17.78
C PRO A 217 13.23 7.59 19.01
N ILE A 218 13.19 8.92 19.03
CA ILE A 218 12.61 9.70 20.12
C ILE A 218 11.08 9.53 20.13
N ASN A 219 10.49 9.42 18.94
CA ASN A 219 9.05 9.31 18.74
C ASN A 219 8.57 7.85 18.64
N TRP A 220 9.39 6.87 19.00
CA TRP A 220 9.08 5.45 18.80
C TRP A 220 7.74 5.04 19.45
N ASP A 221 7.47 5.51 20.67
CA ASP A 221 6.24 5.18 21.39
C ASP A 221 4.97 5.74 20.73
N THR A 222 5.11 6.79 19.92
CA THR A 222 4.02 7.44 19.17
C THR A 222 4.10 7.19 17.67
N ASP A 223 5.03 6.34 17.23
CA ASP A 223 5.25 6.05 15.83
C ASP A 223 4.05 5.30 15.24
N PRO A 224 3.46 5.76 14.13
CA PRO A 224 2.31 5.10 13.50
C PRO A 224 2.58 3.63 13.10
N GLU A 225 3.84 3.27 12.86
CA GLU A 225 4.29 1.92 12.52
C GLU A 225 4.68 1.08 13.75
N HIS A 226 4.74 1.69 14.94
CA HIS A 226 4.88 0.99 16.22
C HIS A 226 3.51 0.43 16.64
N VAL A 227 3.33 -0.87 16.42
CA VAL A 227 2.13 -1.60 16.85
C VAL A 227 2.51 -2.41 18.08
N PHE A 228 1.87 -2.15 19.22
CA PHE A 228 1.95 -3.03 20.39
C PHE A 228 1.39 -4.40 20.03
N LEU A 229 2.25 -5.33 19.64
CA LEU A 229 1.90 -6.73 19.62
C LEU A 229 2.25 -7.33 20.98
N PRO A 230 1.29 -7.94 21.71
CA PRO A 230 1.63 -8.77 22.84
C PRO A 230 2.51 -9.90 22.31
N VAL A 231 3.74 -9.98 22.79
CA VAL A 231 4.65 -11.10 22.53
C VAL A 231 3.93 -12.37 23.02
N LEU A 232 3.69 -13.32 22.11
CA LEU A 232 3.14 -14.65 22.44
C LEU A 232 4.19 -15.53 23.14
#